data_AF-A0A9D8H6V1-F1
#
_entry.id   AF-A0A9D8H6V1-F1
#
_cell.length_a   1.000
_cell.length_b   1.000
_cell.length_c   1.000
_cell.angle_alpha   90.00
_cell.angle_beta   90.00
_cell.angle_gamma   90.00
#
_symmetry.space_group_name_H-M   'P 1'
#
loop_
_entity.id
_entity.type
_entity.pdbx_description
1 polymer ?
#
loop_
_entity_poly.entity_id
_entity_poly.type
_entity_poly.pdbx_seq_one_letter_code
_entity_poly.pdbx_strand_id
1 'polypeptide(L)'
;MEIAGCRAPDLDYRHLAGGEAMPFPDRGQAAEGWRALREAWERDDGGDERAAQCARLRAAAAFARAVAAGEGIAGSGSASTQLLLTDVLRRAGRFDAARERCHRGLSGRPKEPHRSLLEFELELIGAGDTAAHSASEALPKWR
;
A
#
# COMPACT_ATOMS: atom_id res chain seq x y z
N MET A 1 24.79 -8.10 -5.33
CA MET A 1 24.11 -8.90 -4.29
C MET A 1 22.63 -8.78 -4.57
N GLU A 2 22.14 -9.62 -5.48
CA GLU A 2 20.74 -9.67 -5.87
C GLU A 2 19.96 -10.38 -4.77
N ILE A 3 19.01 -9.69 -4.15
CA ILE A 3 18.11 -10.29 -3.17
C ILE A 3 16.97 -10.91 -3.96
N ALA A 4 17.16 -12.16 -4.37
CA ALA A 4 16.16 -12.96 -5.05
C ALA A 4 15.07 -13.39 -4.04
N GLY A 5 13.81 -13.08 -4.34
CA GLY A 5 12.67 -13.88 -3.86
C GLY A 5 11.77 -13.33 -2.76
N CYS A 6 11.82 -12.03 -2.41
CA CYS A 6 10.79 -11.42 -1.55
C CYS A 6 9.50 -11.24 -2.34
N ARG A 7 8.51 -12.11 -2.13
CA ARG A 7 7.21 -12.04 -2.82
C ARG A 7 6.31 -11.07 -2.04
N ALA A 8 6.60 -9.77 -2.18
CA ALA A 8 5.69 -8.71 -1.76
C ALA A 8 4.29 -8.96 -2.33
N PRO A 9 3.19 -8.56 -1.65
CA PRO A 9 1.86 -8.58 -2.25
C PRO A 9 1.93 -7.94 -3.64
N ASP A 10 1.42 -8.65 -4.64
CA ASP A 10 1.46 -8.31 -6.08
C ASP A 10 0.66 -7.03 -6.44
N LEU A 11 0.25 -6.21 -5.45
CA LEU A 11 0.14 -4.77 -5.67
C LEU A 11 1.56 -4.23 -5.83
N ASP A 12 2.15 -4.51 -6.99
CA ASP A 12 3.48 -4.05 -7.30
C ASP A 12 3.44 -2.53 -7.51
N TYR A 13 3.54 -1.79 -6.41
CA TYR A 13 3.69 -0.34 -6.41
C TYR A 13 4.94 0.11 -7.19
N ARG A 14 5.85 -0.81 -7.58
CA ARG A 14 6.95 -0.53 -8.51
C ARG A 14 6.45 -0.29 -9.94
N HIS A 15 5.28 -0.81 -10.34
CA HIS A 15 4.72 -0.64 -11.69
C HIS A 15 3.66 0.47 -11.79
N LEU A 16 3.03 0.89 -10.68
CA LEU A 16 2.06 2.00 -10.68
C LEU A 16 2.72 3.39 -10.80
N ALA A 17 4.04 3.48 -10.61
CA ALA A 17 4.86 4.63 -10.97
C ALA A 17 5.59 4.28 -12.27
N GLY A 18 5.10 4.80 -13.41
CA GLY A 18 5.61 4.41 -14.72
C GLY A 18 7.14 4.44 -14.82
N GLY A 19 7.76 3.27 -14.97
CA GLY A 19 9.09 3.04 -15.52
C GLY A 19 10.32 3.60 -14.78
N GLU A 20 10.19 4.65 -13.98
CA GLU A 20 11.27 5.17 -13.15
C GLU A 20 11.29 4.40 -11.83
N ALA A 21 12.40 3.70 -11.59
CA ALA A 21 12.73 3.18 -10.27
C ALA A 21 12.64 4.35 -9.28
N MET A 22 11.52 4.46 -8.55
CA MET A 22 11.35 5.46 -7.49
C MET A 22 12.57 5.31 -6.58
N PRO A 23 13.47 6.31 -6.53
CA PRO A 23 14.51 6.28 -5.54
C PRO A 23 13.76 6.36 -4.21
N PHE A 24 13.75 5.26 -3.46
CA PHE A 24 13.24 5.31 -2.09
C PHE A 24 13.97 6.46 -1.42
N PRO A 25 13.25 7.45 -0.83
CA PRO A 25 13.93 8.53 -0.16
C PRO A 25 14.89 7.93 0.86
N ASP A 26 16.12 8.45 0.91
CA ASP A 26 17.19 7.96 1.77
C ASP A 26 16.99 8.40 3.23
N ARG A 27 16.20 9.46 3.41
CA ARG A 27 15.87 10.09 4.70
C ARG A 27 14.48 10.75 4.61
N GLY A 28 13.90 11.05 5.76
CA GLY A 28 12.54 11.60 5.86
C GLY A 28 11.49 10.56 6.22
N GLN A 29 10.25 10.99 6.28
CA GLN A 29 9.15 10.19 6.83
C GLN A 29 8.66 9.15 5.83
N ALA A 30 8.71 9.47 4.54
CA ALA A 30 8.47 8.50 3.48
C ALA A 30 9.49 7.35 3.54
N ALA A 31 10.77 7.65 3.82
CA ALA A 31 11.84 6.66 3.93
C ALA A 31 11.64 5.71 5.11
N GLU A 32 11.20 6.25 6.25
CA GLU A 32 10.79 5.48 7.43
C GLU A 32 9.60 4.56 7.10
N GLY A 33 8.57 5.10 6.44
CA GLY A 33 7.39 4.33 6.05
C GLY A 33 7.73 3.15 5.15
N TRP A 34 8.56 3.37 4.14
CA TRP A 34 9.02 2.31 3.24
C TRP A 34 9.90 1.27 3.93
N ARG A 35 10.75 1.66 4.90
CA ARG A 35 11.53 0.70 5.70
C ARG A 35 10.62 -0.19 6.54
N ALA A 36 9.65 0.42 7.24
CA ALA A 36 8.68 -0.33 8.04
C ALA A 36 7.79 -1.24 7.19
N LEU A 37 7.41 -0.81 5.99
CA LEU A 37 6.61 -1.64 5.08
C LEU A 37 7.41 -2.85 4.56
N ARG A 38 8.69 -2.68 4.22
CA ARG A 38 9.57 -3.80 3.84
C ARG A 38 9.73 -4.79 4.99
N GLU A 39 9.93 -4.29 6.21
CA GLU A 39 9.99 -5.13 7.40
C GLU A 39 8.68 -5.92 7.58
N ALA A 40 7.51 -5.29 7.33
CA ALA A 40 6.23 -6.00 7.39
C ALA A 40 6.18 -7.17 6.39
N TRP A 41 6.63 -6.97 5.16
CA TRP A 41 6.68 -8.04 4.15
C TRP A 41 7.63 -9.18 4.55
N GLU A 42 8.80 -8.85 5.10
CA GLU A 42 9.72 -9.88 5.61
C GLU A 42 9.09 -10.71 6.74
N ARG A 43 8.27 -10.09 7.60
CA ARG A 43 7.54 -10.79 8.67
C ARG A 43 6.34 -11.59 8.15
N ASP A 44 5.67 -11.12 7.11
CA ASP A 44 4.62 -11.85 6.40
C ASP A 44 5.16 -13.16 5.85
N ASP A 45 6.28 -13.09 5.14
CA ASP A 45 6.97 -14.24 4.57
C ASP A 45 7.46 -15.21 5.68
N GLY A 46 7.80 -14.67 6.86
CA GLY A 46 8.18 -15.44 8.03
C GLY A 46 7.03 -15.99 8.87
N GLY A 47 5.77 -15.65 8.57
CA GLY A 47 4.59 -16.08 9.32
C GLY A 47 4.42 -15.43 10.71
N ASP A 48 5.15 -14.36 11.02
CA ASP A 48 5.04 -13.63 12.29
C ASP A 48 4.01 -12.49 12.18
N GLU A 49 2.73 -12.85 12.20
CA GLU A 49 1.62 -11.91 11.98
C GLU A 49 1.60 -10.75 12.98
N ARG A 50 1.99 -10.99 14.23
CA ARG A 50 2.02 -9.92 15.25
C ARG A 50 3.10 -8.89 14.92
N ALA A 51 4.30 -9.32 14.55
CA ALA A 51 5.35 -8.39 14.16
C ALA A 51 5.03 -7.69 12.84
N ALA A 52 4.46 -8.42 11.87
CA ALA A 52 3.98 -7.84 10.63
C ALA A 52 2.96 -6.72 10.89
N GLN A 53 1.96 -6.96 11.74
CA GLN A 53 0.98 -5.95 12.11
C GLN A 53 1.63 -4.71 12.73
N CYS A 54 2.57 -4.88 13.67
CA CYS A 54 3.31 -3.77 14.27
C CYS A 54 4.11 -2.96 13.22
N ALA A 55 4.72 -3.64 12.25
CA ALA A 55 5.45 -3.01 11.15
C ALA A 55 4.51 -2.24 10.19
N ARG A 56 3.35 -2.82 9.82
CA ARG A 56 2.32 -2.16 9.01
C ARG A 56 1.78 -0.88 9.69
N LEU A 57 1.56 -0.92 11.01
CA LEU A 57 1.12 0.25 11.78
C LEU A 57 2.18 1.37 11.80
N ARG A 58 3.46 1.02 11.96
CA ARG A 58 4.56 1.99 11.85
C ARG A 58 4.64 2.58 10.45
N ALA A 59 4.51 1.76 9.41
CA ALA A 59 4.50 2.22 8.03
C ALA A 59 3.36 3.22 7.79
N ALA A 60 2.14 2.88 8.19
CA ALA A 60 0.98 3.78 8.07
C ALA A 60 1.18 5.11 8.80
N ALA A 61 1.73 5.08 10.02
CA ALA A 61 2.02 6.29 10.79
C ALA A 61 3.05 7.17 10.09
N ALA A 62 4.18 6.59 9.65
CA ALA A 62 5.23 7.33 8.95
C ALA A 62 4.73 7.91 7.61
N PHE A 63 3.98 7.15 6.83
CA PHE A 63 3.36 7.62 5.60
C PHE A 63 2.34 8.74 5.84
N ALA A 64 1.52 8.66 6.89
CA ALA A 64 0.58 9.72 7.22
C ALA A 64 1.31 11.04 7.53
N ARG A 65 2.42 10.98 8.28
CA ARG A 65 3.22 12.16 8.56
C ARG A 65 3.97 12.67 7.32
N ALA A 66 4.44 11.78 6.45
CA ALA A 66 5.06 12.12 5.17
C ALA A 66 4.08 12.93 4.29
N VAL A 67 2.84 12.46 4.15
CA VAL A 67 1.77 13.18 3.44
C VAL A 67 1.49 14.54 4.07
N ALA A 68 1.44 14.63 5.40
CA ALA A 68 1.24 15.91 6.09
C ALA A 68 2.39 16.90 5.87
N ALA A 69 3.62 16.40 5.66
CA ALA A 69 4.79 17.20 5.33
C ALA A 69 4.93 17.51 3.83
N GLY A 70 3.99 17.06 2.99
CA GLY A 70 4.06 17.21 1.53
C GLY A 70 5.08 16.29 0.86
N GLU A 71 5.58 15.27 1.56
CA GLU A 71 6.44 14.24 0.98
C GLU A 71 5.61 13.28 0.10
N GLY A 72 6.11 12.96 -1.09
CA GLY A 72 5.52 11.94 -1.94
C GLY A 72 5.81 10.54 -1.43
N ILE A 73 4.79 9.71 -1.28
CA ILE A 73 4.95 8.32 -0.82
C ILE A 73 4.67 7.27 -1.91
N ALA A 74 3.85 7.58 -2.91
CA ALA A 74 3.55 6.68 -4.02
C ALA A 74 3.16 7.47 -5.27
N GLY A 75 3.96 7.34 -6.33
CA GLY A 75 3.71 7.98 -7.63
C GLY A 75 3.47 9.50 -7.56
N SER A 76 3.08 10.09 -8.69
CA SER A 76 2.70 11.51 -8.79
C SER A 76 1.22 11.78 -8.48
N GLY A 77 0.44 10.73 -8.15
CA GLY A 77 -1.02 10.80 -8.01
C GLY A 77 -1.52 10.63 -6.58
N SER A 78 -2.50 11.45 -6.20
CA SER A 78 -3.22 11.31 -4.92
C SER A 78 -3.87 9.93 -4.77
N ALA A 79 -4.33 9.33 -5.87
CA ALA A 79 -4.95 8.01 -5.89
C ALA A 79 -3.98 6.88 -5.48
N SER A 80 -2.74 6.89 -5.99
CA SER A 80 -1.72 5.88 -5.64
C SER A 80 -1.36 5.96 -4.16
N THR A 81 -1.26 7.17 -3.63
CA THR A 81 -1.05 7.41 -2.20
C THR A 81 -2.22 6.91 -1.36
N GLN A 82 -3.47 7.17 -1.77
CA GLN A 82 -4.64 6.65 -1.05
C GLN A 82 -4.72 5.13 -1.12
N LEU A 83 -4.42 4.53 -2.28
CA LEU A 83 -4.41 3.08 -2.44
C LEU A 83 -3.38 2.41 -1.52
N LEU A 84 -2.14 2.90 -1.51
CA LEU A 84 -1.09 2.41 -0.61
C LEU A 84 -1.50 2.48 0.86
N LEU A 85 -2.02 3.63 1.29
CA LEU A 85 -2.47 3.80 2.68
C LEU A 85 -3.66 2.88 3.00
N THR A 86 -4.56 2.68 2.05
CA THR A 86 -5.73 1.80 2.22
C THR A 86 -5.29 0.36 2.47
N ASP A 87 -4.45 -0.20 1.60
CA ASP A 87 -3.94 -1.57 1.74
C ASP A 87 -3.18 -1.77 3.06
N VAL A 88 -2.24 -0.87 3.38
CA VAL A 88 -1.44 -0.96 4.62
C VAL A 88 -2.33 -0.90 5.87
N LEU A 89 -3.33 -0.01 5.90
CA LEU A 89 -4.25 0.11 7.03
C LEU A 89 -5.20 -1.10 7.12
N ARG A 90 -5.72 -1.58 5.99
CA ARG A 90 -6.59 -2.77 5.92
C ARG A 90 -5.86 -3.99 6.47
N ARG A 91 -4.65 -4.27 5.98
CA ARG A 91 -3.82 -5.39 6.45
C ARG A 91 -3.37 -5.22 7.90
N ALA A 92 -3.36 -4.01 8.45
CA ALA A 92 -3.14 -3.78 9.87
C ALA A 92 -4.41 -3.97 10.75
N GLY A 93 -5.56 -4.26 10.14
CA GLY A 93 -6.87 -4.37 10.82
C GLY A 93 -7.52 -3.02 11.15
N ARG A 94 -7.04 -1.92 10.55
CA ARG A 94 -7.56 -0.55 10.79
C ARG A 94 -8.61 -0.18 9.75
N PHE A 95 -9.68 -0.97 9.67
CA PHE A 95 -10.69 -0.90 8.61
C PHE A 95 -11.37 0.46 8.46
N ASP A 96 -11.70 1.15 9.55
CA ASP A 96 -12.35 2.47 9.45
C ASP A 96 -11.42 3.52 8.84
N ALA A 97 -10.15 3.50 9.23
CA ALA A 97 -9.14 4.38 8.66
C ALA A 97 -8.86 4.02 7.20
N ALA A 98 -8.80 2.72 6.87
CA ALA A 98 -8.64 2.25 5.49
C ALA A 98 -9.81 2.71 4.61
N ARG A 99 -11.04 2.61 5.09
CA ARG A 99 -12.26 3.04 4.39
C ARG A 99 -12.23 4.54 4.07
N GLU A 100 -11.80 5.37 5.03
CA GLU A 100 -11.66 6.81 4.81
C GLU A 100 -10.66 7.12 3.67
N ARG A 101 -9.49 6.45 3.68
CA ARG A 101 -8.48 6.60 2.62
C ARG A 101 -9.03 6.18 1.26
N CYS A 102 -9.74 5.06 1.22
CA CYS A 102 -10.31 4.57 -0.02
C CYS A 102 -11.34 5.53 -0.61
N HIS A 103 -12.28 6.02 0.21
CA HIS A 103 -13.25 7.03 -0.23
C HIS A 103 -12.58 8.33 -0.68
N ARG A 104 -11.53 8.78 0.00
CA ARG A 104 -10.74 9.93 -0.45
C ARG A 104 -10.14 9.67 -1.83
N GLY A 105 -9.60 8.47 -2.07
CA GLY A 105 -9.06 8.07 -3.37
C GLY A 105 -10.11 8.13 -4.47
N LEU A 106 -11.28 7.52 -4.24
CA LEU A 106 -12.40 7.47 -5.19
C LEU A 106 -13.03 8.84 -5.45
N SER A 107 -13.08 9.72 -4.44
CA SER A 107 -13.59 11.09 -4.59
C SER A 107 -12.80 11.91 -5.62
N GLY A 108 -11.52 11.58 -5.81
CA GLY A 108 -10.65 12.17 -6.83
C GLY A 108 -10.94 11.71 -8.26
N ARG A 109 -11.97 10.87 -8.47
CA ARG A 109 -12.34 10.27 -9.77
C ARG A 109 -11.11 9.63 -10.46
N PRO A 110 -10.45 8.67 -9.79
CA PRO A 110 -9.25 8.04 -10.33
C PRO A 110 -9.57 7.33 -11.65
N LYS A 111 -8.60 7.32 -12.56
CA LYS A 111 -8.68 6.49 -13.76
C LYS A 111 -8.30 5.05 -13.43
N GLU A 112 -8.60 4.13 -14.34
CA GLU A 112 -8.04 2.79 -14.29
C GLU A 112 -6.50 2.83 -14.31
N PRO A 113 -5.80 1.88 -13.65
CA PRO A 113 -6.36 0.78 -12.84
C PRO A 113 -6.74 1.18 -11.40
N HIS A 114 -6.41 2.40 -10.97
CA HIS A 114 -6.56 2.81 -9.56
C HIS A 114 -8.00 2.75 -9.06
N ARG A 115 -8.98 3.04 -9.92
CA ARG A 115 -10.38 2.92 -9.56
C ARG A 115 -10.75 1.48 -9.18
N SER A 116 -10.49 0.51 -10.06
CA SER A 116 -10.76 -0.90 -9.78
C SER A 116 -10.05 -1.40 -8.51
N LEU A 117 -8.79 -1.00 -8.32
CA LEU A 117 -8.02 -1.36 -7.12
C LEU A 117 -8.65 -0.80 -5.83
N LEU A 118 -9.09 0.46 -5.84
CA LEU A 118 -9.75 1.08 -4.69
C LEU A 118 -11.13 0.45 -4.42
N GLU A 119 -11.91 0.15 -5.46
CA GLU A 119 -13.19 -0.55 -5.33
C GLU A 119 -12.99 -1.95 -4.72
N PHE A 120 -11.98 -2.70 -5.16
CA PHE A 120 -11.62 -3.98 -4.58
C PHE A 120 -11.19 -3.88 -3.11
N GLU A 121 -10.36 -2.88 -2.76
CA GLU A 121 -10.01 -2.63 -1.35
C GLU A 121 -11.24 -2.37 -0.47
N LEU A 122 -12.29 -1.68 -0.97
CA LEU A 122 -13.53 -1.51 -0.22
C LEU A 122 -14.26 -2.82 0.04
N GLU A 123 -14.27 -3.75 -0.92
CA GLU A 123 -14.86 -5.08 -0.75
C GLU A 123 -14.12 -5.85 0.35
N LEU A 124 -12.78 -5.87 0.29
CA LEU A 124 -11.93 -6.52 1.30
C LEU A 124 -12.13 -5.90 2.69
N ILE A 125 -12.20 -4.56 2.78
CA ILE A 125 -12.50 -3.84 4.02
C ILE A 125 -13.88 -4.22 4.56
N GLY A 126 -14.88 -4.38 3.69
CA GLY A 126 -16.23 -4.80 4.05
C GLY A 126 -16.28 -6.22 4.62
N ALA A 127 -15.42 -7.11 4.10
CA ALA A 127 -15.27 -8.48 4.58
C ALA A 127 -14.41 -8.61 5.86
N GLY A 128 -13.74 -7.53 6.29
CA GLY A 128 -12.78 -7.58 7.39
C GLY A 128 -11.50 -8.36 7.03
N ASP A 129 -11.14 -8.38 5.75
CA ASP A 129 -10.02 -9.15 5.23
C ASP A 129 -8.68 -8.44 5.47
N THR A 130 -7.76 -9.09 6.20
CA THR A 130 -6.39 -8.61 6.46
C THR A 130 -5.32 -9.30 5.61
N ALA A 131 -5.70 -10.26 4.77
CA ALA A 131 -4.79 -11.03 3.95
C ALA A 131 -4.13 -10.18 2.85
N ALA A 132 -3.03 -10.71 2.33
CA ALA A 132 -2.38 -10.18 1.15
C ALA A 132 -3.16 -10.59 -0.11
N HIS A 133 -3.36 -9.64 -1.02
CA HIS A 133 -3.97 -9.87 -2.33
C HIS A 133 -3.09 -9.29 -3.44
N SER A 134 -3.27 -9.80 -4.66
CA SER A 134 -2.61 -9.33 -5.87
C SER A 134 -3.45 -8.30 -6.63
N ALA A 135 -2.79 -7.43 -7.40
CA ALA A 135 -3.50 -6.58 -8.36
C ALA A 135 -4.30 -7.38 -9.40
N SER A 136 -3.90 -8.63 -9.70
CA SER A 136 -4.57 -9.49 -10.68
C SER A 136 -5.89 -10.09 -10.18
N GLU A 137 -6.14 -10.08 -8.87
CA GLU A 137 -7.45 -10.41 -8.30
C GLU A 137 -8.46 -9.27 -8.54
N ALA A 138 -7.98 -8.02 -8.50
CA ALA A 138 -8.80 -6.83 -8.67
C ALA A 138 -9.00 -6.41 -10.14
N LEU A 139 -8.00 -6.67 -10.98
CA LEU A 139 -8.02 -6.29 -12.39
C LEU A 139 -8.49 -7.49 -13.21
N PRO A 140 -9.66 -7.43 -13.88
CA PRO A 140 -10.05 -8.49 -14.79
C PRO A 140 -8.93 -8.67 -15.81
N LYS A 141 -8.43 -9.92 -15.93
CA LYS A 141 -7.40 -10.32 -16.89
C LYS A 141 -7.62 -9.56 -18.19
N TRP A 142 -6.67 -8.70 -18.55
CA TRP A 142 -6.72 -7.87 -19.76
C TRP A 142 -7.28 -8.71 -20.91
N ARG A 143 -8.51 -8.38 -21.34
CA ARG A 143 -9.15 -8.91 -22.54
C ARG A 143 -9.18 -7.82 -23.59
#